data_AF-A0A7C7JXA5-F1
#
_entry.id   AF-A0A7C7JXA5-F1
#
_cell.length_a   1.000
_cell.length_b   1.000
_cell.length_c   1.000
_cell.angle_alpha   90.00
_cell.angle_beta   90.00
_cell.angle_gamma   90.00
#
_symmetry.space_group_name_H-M   'P 1'
#
loop_
_entity.id
_entity.type
_entity.pdbx_description
1 polymer ?
#
loop_
_entity_poly.entity_id
_entity_poly.type
_entity_poly.pdbx_seq_one_letter_code
_entity_poly.pdbx_strand_id
1 'polypeptide(L)' 'MKLKIRTFIVAFIVNSLMFSLIHYLIDNSYSLNQLIKMGLFFGLSMGLFYTFLMPLITNKK' A
#
# COMPACT_ATOMS: atom_id res chain seq x y z
N MET A 1 0.09 -18.79 7.65
CA MET A 1 1.09 -17.71 7.51
C MET A 1 1.44 -17.36 6.07
N LYS A 2 1.74 -18.34 5.19
CA LYS A 2 2.13 -18.09 3.78
C LYS A 2 1.14 -17.21 2.99
N LEU A 3 -0.17 -17.43 3.15
CA LEU A 3 -1.21 -16.64 2.48
C LEU A 3 -1.24 -15.17 2.94
N LYS A 4 -1.06 -14.93 4.25
CA LYS A 4 -1.02 -13.58 4.84
C LYS A 4 0.17 -12.78 4.32
N ILE A 5 1.34 -13.40 4.24
CA ILE A 5 2.55 -12.78 3.68
C ILE A 5 2.34 -12.45 2.20
N ARG A 6 1.76 -13.38 1.42
CA ARG A 6 1.46 -13.11 0.01
C ARG A 6 0.48 -11.94 -0.15
N THR A 7 -0.57 -11.91 0.67
CA THR A 7 -1.57 -10.84 0.67
C THR A 7 -0.94 -9.50 1.03
N PHE A 8 -0.08 -9.48 2.04
CA PHE A 8 0.69 -8.31 2.44
C PHE A 8 1.55 -7.79 1.31
N ILE A 9 2.40 -8.64 0.70
CA ILE A 9 3.33 -8.23 -0.35
C ILE A 9 2.57 -7.68 -1.57
N VAL A 10 1.52 -8.38 -2.00
CA VAL A 10 0.70 -7.93 -3.14
C VAL A 10 0.03 -6.59 -2.84
N ALA A 11 -0.60 -6.46 -1.67
CA ALA A 11 -1.24 -5.20 -1.27
C ALA A 11 -0.22 -4.07 -1.14
N PHE A 12 0.94 -4.33 -0.55
CA PHE A 12 2.03 -3.35 -0.42
C PHE A 12 2.47 -2.82 -1.79
N ILE A 13 2.81 -3.72 -2.72
CA ILE A 13 3.32 -3.35 -4.04
C ILE A 13 2.25 -2.59 -4.83
N VAL A 14 1.03 -3.12 -4.90
CA VAL A 14 -0.06 -2.51 -5.68
C VAL A 14 -0.40 -1.11 -5.16
N ASN A 15 -0.53 -0.94 -3.84
CA ASN A 15 -0.86 0.36 -3.27
C ASN A 15 0.29 1.37 -3.39
N SER A 16 1.54 0.93 -3.26
CA SER A 16 2.72 1.78 -3.47
C SER A 16 2.81 2.28 -4.92
N LEU A 17 2.57 1.38 -5.90
CA LEU A 17 2.57 1.74 -7.32
C LEU A 17 1.42 2.69 -7.67
N MET A 18 0.22 2.44 -7.14
CA MET A 18 -0.92 3.33 -7.31
C MET A 18 -0.62 4.72 -6.75
N PHE A 19 -0.03 4.81 -5.55
CA PHE A 19 0.36 6.09 -4.96
C PHE A 19 1.33 6.87 -5.85
N SER A 20 2.38 6.20 -6.34
CA SER A 20 3.36 6.80 -7.24
C SER A 20 2.75 7.25 -8.56
N LEU A 21 1.84 6.47 -9.14
CA LEU A 21 1.13 6.84 -10.38
C LEU A 21 0.23 8.05 -10.17
N ILE A 22 -0.52 8.11 -9.06
CA ILE A 22 -1.35 9.26 -8.72
C ILE A 22 -0.49 10.52 -8.60
N HIS A 23 0.66 10.43 -7.92
CA HIS A 23 1.56 11.58 -7.76
C HIS A 23 2.39 11.89 -9.01
N TYR A 24 2.47 10.98 -9.97
CA TYR A 24 3.04 11.29 -11.27
C TYR A 24 2.03 12.05 -12.15
N LEU A 25 0.75 11.70 -12.06
CA LEU A 25 -0.33 12.33 -12.84
C LEU A 25 -0.78 13.67 -12.26
N ILE A 26 -0.80 13.77 -10.93
CA ILE A 26 -1.09 15.02 -10.22
C ILE A 26 0.22 15.76 -10.09
N ASP A 27 0.40 16.80 -10.91
CA ASP A 27 1.55 17.68 -10.84
C ASP A 27 1.67 18.23 -9.40
N ASN A 28 2.69 17.75 -8.69
CA ASN A 28 2.88 18.06 -7.28
C ASN A 28 4.32 18.53 -7.04
N SER A 29 4.44 19.46 -6.11
CA SER A 29 5.71 20.10 -5.76
C SER A 29 6.55 19.29 -4.76
N TYR A 30 6.23 18.00 -4.58
CA TYR A 30 6.96 17.14 -3.67
C TYR A 30 8.27 16.65 -4.28
N SER A 31 9.32 16.62 -3.47
CA SER A 31 10.58 16.03 -3.89
C SER A 31 10.44 14.51 -4.06
N LEU A 32 11.24 13.92 -4.95
CA LEU A 32 11.29 12.47 -5.16
C LEU A 32 11.44 11.69 -3.84
N ASN A 33 12.29 12.18 -2.92
CA ASN A 33 12.51 11.54 -1.63
C ASN A 33 11.27 11.55 -0.73
N GLN A 34 10.48 12.63 -0.75
CA GLN A 34 9.20 12.69 -0.04
C GLN A 34 8.20 11.71 -0.65
N LEU A 35 8.09 11.67 -1.99
CA LEU A 35 7.20 10.75 -2.69
C LEU A 35 7.52 9.29 -2.38
N ILE A 36 8.80 8.92 -2.38
CA ILE A 36 9.23 7.56 -2.02
C ILE A 36 8.83 7.23 -0.58
N LYS A 37 9.09 8.12 0.39
CA LYS A 37 8.72 7.89 1.79
C LYS A 37 7.22 7.76 1.98
N MET A 38 6.44 8.63 1.34
CA MET A 38 4.98 8.60 1.41
C MET A 38 4.41 7.35 0.74
N GLY A 39 4.95 6.94 -0.41
CA GLY A 39 4.55 5.72 -1.11
C GLY A 39 4.86 4.46 -0.31
N LEU A 40 6.06 4.37 0.29
CA LEU A 40 6.42 3.26 1.17
C LEU A 40 5.53 3.20 2.41
N PHE A 41 5.27 4.35 3.04
CA PHE A 41 4.38 4.43 4.20
C PHE A 41 2.96 3.98 3.82
N PHE A 42 2.41 4.53 2.75
CA PHE A 42 1.07 4.18 2.27
C PHE A 42 0.96 2.70 1.91
N GLY A 43 1.93 2.17 1.16
CA GLY A 43 2.01 0.75 0.85
C GLY A 43 2.06 -0.13 2.10
N LEU A 44 2.89 0.22 3.09
CA LEU A 44 3.01 -0.55 4.34
C LEU A 44 1.69 -0.56 5.11
N SER A 45 1.07 0.61 5.27
CA SER A 45 -0.22 0.76 5.95
C SER A 45 -1.31 -0.07 5.26
N MET A 46 -1.39 0.00 3.93
CA MET A 46 -2.37 -0.76 3.16
C MET A 46 -2.09 -2.26 3.18
N GLY A 47 -0.81 -2.66 3.11
CA GLY A 47 -0.41 -4.06 3.25
C GLY A 47 -0.85 -4.66 4.59
N LEU A 48 -0.62 -3.94 5.69
CA LEU A 48 -1.06 -4.34 7.03
C LEU A 48 -2.59 -4.35 7.13
N PHE A 49 -3.26 -3.34 6.59
CA PHE A 49 -4.72 -3.26 6.57
C PHE A 49 -5.33 -4.48 5.87
N TYR A 50 -4.90 -4.79 4.65
CA TYR A 50 -5.42 -5.94 3.89
C TYR A 50 -5.13 -7.29 4.56
N THR A 51 -4.01 -7.39 5.28
CA THR A 51 -3.58 -8.65 5.88
C THR A 51 -4.25 -8.94 7.22
N PHE A 52 -4.50 -7.90 8.01
CA PHE A 52 -4.96 -8.04 9.40
C PHE A 52 -6.35 -7.47 9.66
N LEU A 53 -6.68 -6.30 9.09
CA LEU A 53 -7.94 -5.60 9.37
C LEU A 53 -9.05 -6.00 8.39
N MET A 54 -8.75 -6.10 7.10
CA MET A 54 -9.74 -6.44 6.07
C MET A 54 -10.45 -7.78 6.32
N PRO A 55 -9.78 -8.87 6.74
CA PRO A 55 -10.45 -10.13 7.06
C PRO A 55 -11.42 -10.02 8.25
N LEU A 56 -11.11 -9.16 9.22
CA LEU A 56 -11.97 -8.91 10.39
C LEU A 56 -13.23 -8.15 10.00
N ILE A 57 -13.13 -7.22 9.05
CA ILE A 57 -14.26 -6.41 8.56
C ILE A 57 -15.16 -7.24 7.65
N THR A 58 -14.58 -8.06 6.77
CA THR A 58 -15.34 -8.78 5.73
C THR A 58 -15.84 -10.16 6.14
N ASN A 59 -15.58 -10.62 7.37
CA ASN A 59 -15.93 -11.96 7.86
C ASN A 59 -15.50 -13.12 6.92
N LYS A 60 -14.57 -12.86 6.00
CA LYS A 60 -13.98 -13.87 5.13
C LYS A 60 -12.89 -14.58 5.92
N LYS A 61 -13.25 -15.77 6.44
CA LYS A 61 -12.31 -16.73 7.02
C LYS A 61 -11.29 -17.18 5.99
#